data_AF-A0A932HNY9-F1
#
_entry.id   AF-A0A932HNY9-F1
#
_cell.length_a   1.000
_cell.length_b   1.000
_cell.length_c   1.000
_cell.angle_alpha   90.00
_cell.angle_beta   90.00
_cell.angle_gamma   90.00
#
_symmetry.space_group_name_H-M   'P 1'
#
loop_
_entity.id
_entity.type
_entity.pdbx_description
1 polymer ?
#
loop_
_entity_poly.entity_id
_entity_poly.type
_entity_poly.pdbx_seq_one_letter_code
_entity_poly.pdbx_strand_id
1 'polypeptide(L)' 'MHKALLRLRVNGETHEVYVPVHKTLLEVLREDLNLTGTKHGCE' A
#
# COMPACT_ATOMS: atom_id res chain seq x y z
N MET A 1 8.24 -6.37 15.00
CA MET A 1 7.84 -5.43 13.94
C MET A 1 6.40 -4.98 14.19
N HIS A 2 6.13 -3.68 14.23
CA HIS A 2 4.79 -3.14 14.47
C HIS A 2 4.00 -3.06 13.15
N LYS A 3 2.75 -3.53 13.16
CA LYS A 3 1.81 -3.42 12.04
C LYS A 3 0.65 -2.53 12.44
N ALA A 4 0.08 -1.83 11.47
CA ALA A 4 -1.12 -1.02 11.64
C ALA A 4 -2.20 -1.45 10.66
N LEU A 5 -3.46 -1.35 11.08
CA LEU A 5 -4.61 -1.43 10.19
C LEU A 5 -4.75 -0.09 9.47
N LEU A 6 -4.64 -0.11 8.15
CA LEU A 6 -4.85 1.06 7.29
C LEU A 6 -6.13 0.89 6.49
N ARG A 7 -6.95 1.94 6.48
CA ARG A 7 -8.12 2.05 5.60
C ARG A 7 -7.83 3.10 4.52
N LEU A 8 -7.75 2.65 3.27
CA LEU A 8 -7.39 3.46 2.12
C LEU A 8 -8.55 3.52 1.13
N ARG A 9 -8.78 4.69 0.52
CA ARG A 9 -9.68 4.81 -0.64
C ARG A 9 -8.84 4.99 -1.90
N VAL A 10 -8.81 3.97 -2.76
CA VAL A 10 -7.96 3.93 -3.97
C VAL A 10 -8.83 3.56 -5.16
N ASN A 11 -8.72 4.30 -6.26
CA ASN A 11 -9.52 4.08 -7.48
C ASN A 11 -11.05 4.01 -7.25
N GLY A 12 -11.55 4.71 -6.23
CA GLY A 12 -12.97 4.71 -5.86
C GLY A 12 -13.38 3.60 -4.89
N GLU A 13 -12.54 2.59 -4.68
CA GLU A 13 -12.78 1.44 -3.79
C GLU A 13 -12.15 1.67 -2.41
N THR A 14 -12.74 1.07 -1.36
CA THR A 14 -12.19 1.11 0.00
C THR A 14 -11.47 -0.20 0.28
N HIS A 15 -10.21 -0.11 0.71
CA HIS A 15 -9.36 -1.23 1.10
C HIS A 15 -8.99 -1.14 2.57
N GLU A 16 -9.04 -2.27 3.28
CA GLU A 16 -8.55 -2.41 4.64
C GLU A 16 -7.40 -3.43 4.66
N VAL A 17 -6.22 -3.01 5.12
CA VAL A 17 -5.00 -3.81 5.02
C VAL A 17 -4.10 -3.62 6.25
N TYR A 18 -3.55 -4.73 6.75
CA TYR A 18 -2.58 -4.72 7.84
C TYR A 18 -1.15 -4.71 7.29
N VAL A 19 -0.47 -3.59 7.42
CA VAL A 19 0.90 -3.43 6.86
C VAL A 19 1.92 -3.06 7.95
N PRO A 20 3.20 -3.45 7.76
CA PRO A 20 4.29 -2.93 8.61
C PRO A 20 4.38 -1.41 8.49
N VAL A 21 4.59 -0.73 9.62
CA VAL A 21 4.60 0.75 9.66
C VAL A 21 5.74 1.42 8.89
N HIS A 22 6.76 0.66 8.48
CA HIS A 22 7.89 1.18 7.71
C HIS A 22 7.66 1.10 6.19
N LYS A 23 6.60 0.43 5.72
CA LYS A 23 6.29 0.39 4.29
C LYS A 23 5.84 1.77 3.81
N THR A 24 6.37 2.20 2.69
CA THR A 24 5.88 3.35 1.92
C THR A 24 4.52 3.04 1.30
N LEU A 25 3.76 4.08 0.96
CA LEU A 25 2.49 3.90 0.26
C LEU A 25 2.68 3.21 -1.10
N LEU A 26 3.81 3.43 -1.79
CA LEU A 26 4.11 2.78 -3.06
C LEU A 26 4.23 1.26 -2.92
N GLU A 27 4.97 0.80 -1.92
CA GLU A 27 5.09 -0.63 -1.58
C GLU A 27 3.72 -1.20 -1.21
N VAL A 28 2.93 -0.51 -0.37
CA VAL A 28 1.58 -0.96 -0.01
C VAL A 28 0.67 -1.10 -1.23
N LEU A 29 0.66 -0.12 -2.14
CA LEU A 29 -0.15 -0.18 -3.36
C LEU A 29 0.27 -1.35 -4.26
N ARG A 30 1.58 -1.57 -4.44
CA ARG A 30 2.10 -2.56 -5.39
C ARG A 30 2.13 -3.98 -4.85
N GLU A 31 2.53 -4.16 -3.59
CA GLU A 31 2.78 -5.48 -2.98
C GLU A 31 1.59 -5.99 -2.19
N ASP A 32 0.93 -5.12 -1.41
CA ASP A 32 -0.17 -5.53 -0.54
C ASP A 32 -1.53 -5.43 -1.27
N LEU A 33 -1.72 -4.42 -2.12
CA LEU A 33 -2.95 -4.23 -2.91
C LEU A 33 -2.84 -4.67 -4.38
N ASN A 34 -1.67 -5.15 -4.83
CA ASN A 34 -1.42 -5.63 -6.20
C ASN A 34 -1.74 -4.62 -7.33
N LEU A 35 -1.73 -3.31 -7.04
CA LEU A 35 -1.96 -2.24 -8.01
C LEU A 35 -0.65 -1.84 -8.69
N THR A 36 -0.21 -2.67 -9.65
CA THR A 36 1.15 -2.62 -10.25
C THR A 36 1.34 -1.58 -11.37
N GLY A 37 0.32 -0.73 -11.60
CA GLY A 37 0.39 0.40 -12.53
C GLY A 37 1.46 1.42 -12.14
N THR A 38 1.54 1.77 -10.85
CA THR A 38 2.57 2.69 -10.32
C THR A 38 3.96 2.06 -10.43
N LYS A 39 4.96 2.77 -10.97
CA LYS A 39 6.32 2.24 -11.20
C LYS A 39 7.33 2.80 -10.19
N HIS A 40 8.39 2.03 -9.91
CA HIS A 40 9.61 2.55 -9.29
C HIS A 40 10.51 3.07 -10.41
N GLY A 41 10.70 4.38 -10.50
CA GLY A 41 11.52 5.03 -11.54
C GLY A 41 12.94 5.38 -11.07
N CYS A 42 13.09 5.63 -9.77
CA CYS A 42 14.35 5.79 -9.03
C CYS A 42 14.04 5.56 -7.53
N GLU A 43 15.08 5.41 -6.71
CA GLU A 43 14.98 5.34 -5.25
C GLU A 43 15.60 6.57 -4.60
#